data_AF-A0A9W9HUG3-F1
#
_entry.id   AF-A0A9W9HUG3-F1
#
_cell.length_a   1.000
_cell.length_b   1.000
_cell.length_c   1.000
_cell.angle_alpha   90.00
_cell.angle_beta   90.00
_cell.angle_gamma   90.00
#
_symmetry.space_group_name_H-M   'P 1'
#
loop_
_entity.id
_entity.type
_entity.pdbx_description
1 polymer ?
#
loop_
_entity_poly.entity_id
_entity_poly.type
_entity_poly.pdbx_seq_one_letter_code
_entity_poly.pdbx_strand_id
1 'polypeptide(L)'
;MGSIENPQIAVLINSPLDNATFWLDRKFPDASRYDLIILSGGKADASCSEPWVLGVLEYVRVTSRDFPRTKMLGICWGHQAISRALGGQVRAISTGPIAAIEDIRLTQAGKKFFPFAASSGFYGAPEFHVREVATPAPGFVHLAEHHECFINEANNILTFQAHPGISTTLAKMLLEEDQEHSGNSSTEELEREREIQKLEQPTDGGKLLTRVIEWLKE
;
A
#
# COMPACT_ATOMS: atom_id res chain seq x y z
N MET A 1 -7.01 -26.99 8.27
CA MET A 1 -5.80 -26.14 8.21
C MET A 1 -5.48 -25.70 9.62
N GLY A 2 -4.23 -25.86 10.07
CA GLY A 2 -3.80 -25.41 11.40
C GLY A 2 -3.66 -23.89 11.42
N SER A 3 -4.14 -23.24 12.46
CA SER A 3 -3.98 -21.80 12.69
C SER A 3 -2.51 -21.44 12.84
N ILE A 4 -2.03 -20.40 12.14
CA ILE A 4 -0.67 -19.89 12.25
C ILE A 4 -0.56 -19.12 13.58
N GLU A 5 0.03 -19.75 14.61
CA GLU A 5 0.19 -19.11 15.93
C GLU A 5 1.32 -18.06 15.95
N ASN A 6 2.35 -18.21 15.11
CA ASN A 6 3.49 -17.29 15.00
C ASN A 6 3.95 -17.14 13.54
N PRO A 7 3.35 -16.23 12.76
CA PRO A 7 3.67 -16.09 11.35
C PRO A 7 5.10 -15.60 11.13
N GLN A 8 5.80 -16.21 10.17
CA GLN A 8 7.06 -15.70 9.65
C GLN A 8 6.75 -14.57 8.67
N ILE A 9 7.20 -13.35 8.98
CA ILE A 9 6.94 -12.14 8.19
C ILE A 9 8.25 -11.57 7.66
N ALA A 10 8.31 -11.27 6.37
CA ALA A 10 9.37 -10.43 5.79
C ALA A 10 8.79 -9.08 5.35
N VAL A 11 9.58 -8.01 5.52
CA VAL A 11 9.22 -6.66 5.05
C VAL A 11 10.25 -6.22 4.01
N LEU A 12 9.76 -5.92 2.81
CA LEU A 12 10.52 -5.28 1.74
C LEU A 12 10.33 -3.77 1.85
N ILE A 13 11.40 -3.09 2.26
CA ILE A 13 11.45 -1.62 2.33
C ILE A 13 11.79 -1.09 0.94
N ASN A 14 10.84 -0.37 0.34
CA ASN A 14 10.91 0.05 -1.06
C ASN A 14 11.46 1.47 -1.19
N SER A 15 12.73 1.63 -0.82
CA SER A 15 13.47 2.89 -0.99
C SER A 15 14.75 2.65 -1.79
N PRO A 16 15.16 3.57 -2.68
CA PRO A 16 16.53 3.62 -3.12
C PRO A 16 17.40 3.92 -1.89
N LEU A 17 17.98 2.88 -1.30
CA LEU A 17 19.12 3.09 -0.41
C LEU A 17 20.28 3.60 -1.28
N ASP A 18 21.07 4.54 -0.77
CA ASP A 18 22.31 5.07 -1.38
C ASP A 18 23.34 3.99 -1.77
N ASN A 19 23.07 2.71 -1.46
CA ASN A 19 23.88 1.58 -1.83
C ASN A 19 23.25 0.77 -2.97
N ALA A 20 23.61 1.11 -4.20
CA ALA A 20 23.37 0.30 -5.40
C ALA A 20 23.79 -1.18 -5.22
N THR A 21 24.74 -1.44 -4.32
CA THR A 21 25.25 -2.77 -3.95
C THR A 21 24.20 -3.69 -3.34
N PHE A 22 23.27 -3.19 -2.52
CA PHE A 22 22.25 -4.02 -1.86
C PHE A 22 21.27 -4.65 -2.87
N TRP A 23 20.95 -3.90 -3.93
CA TRP A 23 20.07 -4.37 -5.02
C TRP A 23 20.81 -5.25 -6.04
N LEU A 24 22.12 -5.03 -6.23
CA LEU A 24 22.98 -5.88 -7.07
C LEU A 24 23.18 -7.28 -6.45
N ASP A 25 23.20 -7.39 -5.12
CA ASP A 25 23.41 -8.66 -4.40
C ASP A 25 22.18 -9.59 -4.35
N ARG A 26 21.02 -9.19 -4.90
CA ARG A 26 19.82 -10.02 -5.13
C ARG A 26 19.37 -10.89 -3.94
N LYS A 27 19.31 -10.37 -2.72
CA LYS A 27 18.76 -11.15 -1.59
C LYS A 27 17.34 -10.71 -1.24
N PHE A 28 16.40 -10.99 -2.15
CA PHE A 28 15.00 -11.07 -1.76
C PHE A 28 14.81 -12.23 -0.78
N PRO A 29 13.86 -12.13 0.18
CA PRO A 29 13.54 -13.22 1.06
C PRO A 29 13.06 -14.43 0.27
N ASP A 30 13.52 -15.62 0.64
CA ASP A 30 12.98 -16.86 0.11
C ASP A 30 11.51 -17.00 0.54
N ALA A 31 10.59 -16.75 -0.40
CA ALA A 31 9.16 -16.70 -0.14
C ALA A 31 8.64 -17.96 0.55
N SER A 32 9.22 -19.13 0.26
CA SER A 32 8.81 -20.41 0.84
C SER A 32 8.95 -20.49 2.36
N ARG A 33 9.74 -19.60 2.96
CA ARG A 33 10.03 -19.54 4.40
C ARG A 33 9.13 -18.59 5.18
N TYR A 34 8.29 -17.82 4.48
CA TYR A 34 7.46 -16.79 5.08
C TYR A 34 5.98 -17.06 4.81
N ASP A 35 5.16 -16.78 5.82
CA ASP A 35 3.71 -16.79 5.71
C ASP A 35 3.19 -15.50 5.07
N LEU A 36 3.92 -14.39 5.28
CA LEU A 36 3.59 -13.07 4.75
C LEU A 36 4.84 -12.33 4.27
N ILE A 37 4.77 -11.78 3.06
CA ILE A 37 5.69 -10.75 2.57
C ILE A 37 4.95 -9.42 2.50
N ILE A 38 5.49 -8.39 3.16
CA ILE A 38 4.95 -7.03 3.13
C ILE A 38 5.81 -6.18 2.19
N LEU A 39 5.20 -5.58 1.18
CA LEU A 39 5.81 -4.54 0.35
C LEU A 39 5.37 -3.18 0.91
N SER A 40 6.30 -2.45 1.52
CA SER A 40 6.00 -1.15 2.15
C SER A 40 5.70 -0.06 1.13
N GLY A 41 5.26 1.11 1.64
CA GLY A 41 5.30 2.34 0.87
C GLY A 41 6.73 2.81 0.57
N GLY A 42 6.84 3.86 -0.24
CA GLY A 42 8.11 4.46 -0.64
C GLY A 42 7.90 5.66 -1.56
N LYS A 43 8.88 6.57 -1.62
CA LYS A 43 8.84 7.78 -2.47
C LYS A 43 9.18 7.51 -3.95
N ALA A 44 9.70 6.32 -4.25
CA ALA A 44 10.15 5.94 -5.60
C ALA A 44 8.99 5.79 -6.60
N ASP A 45 9.32 5.87 -7.89
CA ASP A 45 8.36 5.60 -8.96
C ASP A 45 8.22 4.08 -9.20
N ALA A 46 7.11 3.49 -8.77
CA ALA A 46 6.82 2.07 -9.01
C ALA A 46 6.69 1.72 -10.51
N SER A 47 6.52 2.71 -11.40
CA SER A 47 6.38 2.54 -12.85
C SER A 47 7.70 2.68 -13.61
N CYS A 48 8.79 3.12 -12.97
CA CYS A 48 10.08 3.29 -13.64
C CYS A 48 10.73 1.94 -14.01
N SER A 49 11.79 2.01 -14.81
CA SER A 49 12.54 0.83 -15.27
C SER A 49 13.90 0.68 -14.56
N GLU A 50 14.05 1.26 -13.37
CA GLU A 50 15.26 1.08 -12.58
C GLU A 50 15.44 -0.41 -12.21
N PRO A 51 16.68 -0.95 -12.26
CA PRO A 51 16.91 -2.39 -12.06
C PRO A 51 16.32 -2.96 -10.78
N TRP A 52 16.36 -2.20 -9.68
CA TRP A 52 15.81 -2.64 -8.40
C TRP A 52 14.28 -2.73 -8.43
N VAL A 53 13.59 -1.78 -9.07
CA VAL A 53 12.12 -1.84 -9.27
C VAL A 53 11.76 -3.06 -10.08
N LEU A 54 12.45 -3.29 -11.21
CA LEU A 54 12.23 -4.46 -12.05
C LEU A 54 12.47 -5.77 -11.27
N GLY A 55 13.48 -5.79 -10.38
CA GLY A 55 13.74 -6.90 -9.47
C GLY A 55 12.57 -7.17 -8.52
N VAL A 56 11.98 -6.13 -7.92
CA VAL A 56 10.81 -6.28 -7.04
C VAL A 56 9.60 -6.79 -7.83
N LEU A 57 9.35 -6.26 -9.03
CA LEU A 57 8.25 -6.75 -9.86
C LEU A 57 8.42 -8.23 -10.22
N GLU A 58 9.64 -8.65 -10.55
CA GLU A 58 9.91 -10.05 -10.83
C GLU A 58 9.72 -10.92 -9.58
N TYR A 59 10.18 -10.45 -8.43
CA TYR A 59 9.96 -11.13 -7.16
C TYR A 59 8.46 -11.33 -6.87
N VAL A 60 7.62 -10.33 -7.10
CA VAL A 60 6.15 -10.45 -6.95
C VAL A 60 5.58 -11.49 -7.91
N ARG A 61 6.00 -11.49 -9.18
CA ARG A 61 5.54 -12.47 -10.18
C ARG A 61 5.89 -13.90 -9.78
N VAL A 62 7.15 -14.13 -9.40
CA VAL A 62 7.65 -15.43 -8.96
C VAL A 62 6.93 -15.88 -7.69
N THR A 63 6.79 -15.00 -6.69
CA THR A 63 6.11 -15.31 -5.44
C THR A 63 4.65 -15.70 -5.66
N SER A 64 3.91 -14.89 -6.43
CA SER A 64 2.51 -15.14 -6.77
C SER A 64 2.31 -16.48 -7.51
N ARG A 65 3.20 -16.79 -8.47
CA ARG A 65 3.10 -17.99 -9.32
C ARG A 65 3.51 -19.27 -8.59
N ASP A 66 4.65 -19.23 -7.90
CA ASP A 66 5.34 -20.45 -7.44
C ASP A 66 5.09 -20.74 -5.95
N PHE A 67 4.68 -19.75 -5.16
CA PHE A 67 4.51 -19.86 -3.71
C PHE A 67 3.10 -19.43 -3.25
N PRO A 68 2.03 -20.10 -3.71
CA PRO A 68 0.66 -19.68 -3.45
C PRO A 68 0.24 -19.70 -1.97
N ARG A 69 1.01 -20.36 -1.09
CA ARG A 69 0.81 -20.36 0.36
C ARG A 69 1.36 -19.10 1.05
N THR A 70 2.32 -18.44 0.42
CA THR A 70 2.93 -17.22 0.96
C THR A 70 2.04 -16.04 0.60
N LYS A 71 1.46 -15.38 1.60
CA LYS A 71 0.63 -14.20 1.36
C LYS A 71 1.49 -12.98 1.06
N MET A 72 0.95 -12.03 0.30
CA MET A 72 1.58 -10.73 0.03
C MET A 72 0.66 -9.59 0.45
N LEU A 73 1.22 -8.62 1.16
CA LEU A 73 0.56 -7.36 1.53
C LEU A 73 1.27 -6.20 0.86
N GLY A 74 0.59 -5.46 -0.01
CA GLY A 74 1.12 -4.24 -0.64
C GLY A 74 0.57 -2.98 -0.01
N ILE A 75 1.42 -2.06 0.44
CA ILE A 75 1.03 -0.77 1.02
C ILE A 75 1.59 0.37 0.15
N CYS A 76 0.73 1.29 -0.29
CA CYS A 76 1.05 2.44 -1.13
C CYS A 76 1.90 2.06 -2.36
N TRP A 77 3.22 2.29 -2.33
CA TRP A 77 4.13 1.83 -3.38
C TRP A 77 4.03 0.31 -3.63
N GLY A 78 3.91 -0.50 -2.57
CA GLY A 78 3.73 -1.95 -2.70
C GLY A 78 2.43 -2.33 -3.40
N HIS A 79 1.36 -1.57 -3.20
CA HIS A 79 0.08 -1.75 -3.90
C HIS A 79 0.23 -1.47 -5.40
N GLN A 80 0.96 -0.42 -5.76
CA GLN A 80 1.27 -0.06 -7.15
C GLN A 80 2.19 -1.10 -7.81
N ALA A 81 3.24 -1.51 -7.11
CA ALA A 81 4.20 -2.50 -7.59
C ALA A 81 3.55 -3.87 -7.83
N ILE A 82 2.70 -4.33 -6.91
CA ILE A 82 1.94 -5.58 -7.09
C ILE A 82 1.03 -5.49 -8.31
N SER A 83 0.27 -4.39 -8.42
CA SER A 83 -0.63 -4.18 -9.57
C SER A 83 0.14 -4.20 -10.88
N ARG A 84 1.25 -3.46 -10.99
CA ARG A 84 2.11 -3.43 -12.18
C ARG A 84 2.74 -4.79 -12.47
N ALA A 85 3.24 -5.50 -11.45
CA ALA A 85 3.88 -6.79 -11.62
C ALA A 85 2.94 -7.82 -12.26
N LEU A 86 1.66 -7.78 -11.88
CA LEU A 86 0.65 -8.76 -12.27
C LEU A 86 -0.21 -8.31 -13.47
N GLY A 87 0.19 -7.24 -14.18
CA GLY A 87 -0.41 -6.84 -15.46
C GLY A 87 -1.34 -5.63 -15.41
N GLY A 88 -1.45 -4.96 -14.25
CA GLY A 88 -2.10 -3.67 -14.12
C GLY A 88 -1.23 -2.50 -14.60
N GLN A 89 -1.79 -1.29 -14.54
CA GLN A 89 -1.14 -0.04 -14.95
C GLN A 89 -1.14 0.97 -13.80
N VAL A 90 -0.03 1.66 -13.63
CA VAL A 90 0.17 2.73 -12.63
C VAL A 90 0.45 4.03 -13.37
N ARG A 91 -0.12 5.14 -12.91
CA ARG A 91 0.07 6.46 -13.50
C ARG A 91 0.24 7.54 -12.44
N ALA A 92 0.75 8.71 -12.84
CA ALA A 92 0.70 9.90 -12.00
C ALA A 92 -0.75 10.36 -11.80
N ILE A 93 -1.06 10.83 -10.59
CA ILE A 93 -2.37 11.41 -10.26
C ILE A 93 -2.51 12.74 -11.01
N SER A 94 -3.64 12.96 -11.68
CA SER A 94 -3.87 14.18 -12.47
C SER A 94 -4.21 15.41 -11.63
N THR A 95 -4.65 15.22 -10.39
CA THR A 95 -5.08 16.28 -9.46
C THR A 95 -3.96 16.79 -8.55
N GLY A 96 -2.74 16.26 -8.67
CA GLY A 96 -1.62 16.56 -7.77
C GLY A 96 -1.43 15.51 -6.68
N PRO A 97 -0.39 15.66 -5.84
CA PRO A 97 -0.12 14.78 -4.70
C PRO A 97 -1.31 14.68 -3.75
N ILE A 98 -1.53 13.49 -3.19
CA ILE A 98 -2.46 13.28 -2.08
C ILE A 98 -1.64 13.09 -0.81
N ALA A 99 -1.90 13.92 0.20
CA ALA A 99 -1.23 13.86 1.48
C ALA A 99 -2.18 14.21 2.64
N ALA A 100 -3.17 13.36 2.88
CA ALA A 100 -4.25 13.61 3.84
C ALA A 100 -4.80 12.32 4.46
N ILE A 101 -5.64 12.45 5.50
CA ILE A 101 -6.56 11.37 5.89
C ILE A 101 -7.75 11.43 4.94
N GLU A 102 -8.03 10.31 4.27
CA GLU A 102 -9.14 10.19 3.33
C GLU A 102 -10.17 9.15 3.78
N ASP A 103 -11.43 9.43 3.42
CA ASP A 103 -12.55 8.52 3.61
C ASP A 103 -12.63 7.56 2.43
N ILE A 104 -12.02 6.38 2.60
CA ILE A 104 -11.89 5.38 1.55
C ILE A 104 -13.18 4.57 1.45
N ARG A 105 -13.91 4.79 0.36
CA ARG A 105 -15.25 4.21 0.14
C ARG A 105 -15.17 2.74 -0.23
N LEU A 106 -15.98 1.92 0.43
CA LEU A 106 -16.00 0.48 0.26
C LEU A 106 -16.97 0.04 -0.83
N THR A 107 -16.52 -0.91 -1.66
CA THR A 107 -17.42 -1.68 -2.53
C THR A 107 -18.26 -2.66 -1.70
N GLN A 108 -19.19 -3.38 -2.33
CA GLN A 108 -19.92 -4.45 -1.65
C GLN A 108 -19.02 -5.60 -1.17
N ALA A 109 -17.94 -5.90 -1.90
CA ALA A 109 -16.94 -6.85 -1.45
C ALA A 109 -16.15 -6.29 -0.27
N GLY A 110 -15.79 -5.00 -0.33
CA GLY A 110 -15.18 -4.27 0.77
C GLY A 110 -15.97 -4.31 2.06
N LYS A 111 -17.28 -4.05 2.01
CA LYS A 111 -18.15 -4.09 3.19
C LYS A 111 -18.21 -5.48 3.84
N LYS A 112 -18.11 -6.54 3.04
CA LYS A 112 -18.00 -7.92 3.55
C LYS A 112 -16.63 -8.19 4.17
N PHE A 113 -15.57 -7.72 3.52
CA PHE A 113 -14.20 -7.91 3.98
C PHE A 113 -13.87 -7.07 5.22
N PHE A 114 -14.46 -5.88 5.38
CA PHE A 114 -14.27 -4.97 6.51
C PHE A 114 -15.59 -4.78 7.30
N PRO A 115 -16.02 -5.76 8.12
CA PRO A 115 -17.29 -5.68 8.84
C PRO A 115 -17.43 -4.44 9.73
N PHE A 116 -16.32 -3.96 10.32
CA PHE A 116 -16.32 -2.77 11.17
C PHE A 116 -16.74 -1.48 10.44
N ALA A 117 -16.59 -1.45 9.12
CA ALA A 117 -16.91 -0.30 8.25
C ALA A 117 -18.11 -0.58 7.33
N ALA A 118 -18.78 -1.73 7.47
CA ALA A 118 -19.88 -2.11 6.60
C ALA A 118 -21.07 -1.14 6.67
N SER A 119 -21.37 -0.65 7.88
CA SER A 119 -22.49 0.27 8.12
C SER A 119 -22.21 1.71 7.67
N SER A 120 -20.99 2.21 7.88
CA SER A 120 -20.57 3.55 7.40
C SER A 120 -20.36 3.54 5.88
N GLY A 121 -19.90 2.41 5.34
CA GLY A 121 -19.56 2.24 3.93
C GLY A 121 -18.20 2.80 3.54
N PHE A 122 -17.38 3.23 4.51
CA PHE A 122 -16.01 3.72 4.31
C PHE A 122 -15.18 3.50 5.59
N TYR A 123 -13.86 3.56 5.46
CA TYR A 123 -12.91 3.67 6.57
C TYR A 123 -11.98 4.87 6.36
N GLY A 124 -11.51 5.47 7.44
CA GLY A 124 -10.56 6.58 7.38
C GLY A 124 -9.11 6.12 7.51
N ALA A 125 -8.23 6.46 6.56
CA ALA A 125 -6.80 6.16 6.66
C ALA A 125 -5.91 7.23 5.99
N PRO A 126 -4.65 7.39 6.43
CA PRO A 126 -3.71 8.32 5.80
C PRO A 126 -3.29 7.84 4.40
N GLU A 127 -3.23 8.75 3.45
CA GLU A 127 -2.71 8.54 2.11
C GLU A 127 -1.57 9.52 1.82
N PHE A 128 -0.45 9.00 1.29
CA PHE A 128 0.72 9.78 0.88
C PHE A 128 1.23 9.25 -0.46
N HIS A 129 0.77 9.80 -1.56
CA HIS A 129 1.17 9.33 -2.89
C HIS A 129 0.95 10.36 -3.99
N VAL A 130 1.72 10.20 -5.07
CA VAL A 130 1.65 11.02 -6.29
C VAL A 130 1.26 10.19 -7.52
N ARG A 131 1.00 8.90 -7.31
CA ARG A 131 0.67 7.90 -8.32
C ARG A 131 -0.43 7.00 -7.82
N GLU A 132 -1.23 6.51 -8.76
CA GLU A 132 -2.37 5.64 -8.50
C GLU A 132 -2.37 4.46 -9.48
N VAL A 133 -3.09 3.39 -9.13
CA VAL A 133 -3.39 2.32 -10.07
C VAL A 133 -4.45 2.82 -11.06
N ALA A 134 -4.07 2.96 -12.32
CA ALA A 134 -4.98 3.35 -13.40
C ALA A 134 -5.89 2.18 -13.82
N THR A 135 -5.33 0.97 -13.83
CA THR A 135 -6.03 -0.25 -14.20
C THR A 135 -5.52 -1.39 -13.33
N PRO A 136 -6.40 -2.11 -12.61
CA PRO A 136 -5.99 -3.23 -11.78
C PRO A 136 -5.47 -4.38 -12.63
N ALA A 137 -4.67 -5.25 -12.00
CA ALA A 137 -4.31 -6.53 -12.59
C ALA A 137 -5.55 -7.46 -12.68
N PRO A 138 -5.59 -8.40 -13.66
CA PRO A 138 -6.64 -9.41 -13.71
C PRO A 138 -6.70 -10.27 -12.43
N GLY A 139 -7.89 -10.76 -12.08
CA GLY A 139 -8.09 -11.63 -10.91
C GLY A 139 -8.06 -10.90 -9.57
N PHE A 140 -8.11 -9.57 -9.56
CA PHE A 140 -8.30 -8.76 -8.35
C PHE A 140 -9.76 -8.30 -8.19
N VAL A 141 -10.26 -8.46 -6.96
CA VAL A 141 -11.54 -7.96 -6.49
C VAL A 141 -11.30 -6.63 -5.77
N HIS A 142 -12.07 -5.62 -6.17
CA HIS A 142 -12.02 -4.29 -5.57
C HIS A 142 -12.70 -4.32 -4.21
N LEU A 143 -11.96 -3.99 -3.16
CA LEU A 143 -12.51 -3.79 -1.81
C LEU A 143 -12.86 -2.32 -1.58
N ALA A 144 -12.12 -1.40 -2.16
CA ALA A 144 -12.45 0.03 -2.16
C ALA A 144 -12.70 0.55 -3.58
N GLU A 145 -13.42 1.67 -3.67
CA GLU A 145 -13.57 2.45 -4.89
C GLU A 145 -12.21 3.03 -5.34
N HIS A 146 -12.17 3.64 -6.53
CA HIS A 146 -10.98 4.33 -7.07
C HIS A 146 -9.66 3.54 -7.04
N HIS A 147 -9.73 2.20 -7.01
CA HIS A 147 -8.56 1.32 -6.98
C HIS A 147 -7.75 1.39 -5.69
N GLU A 148 -8.32 1.85 -4.57
CA GLU A 148 -7.57 2.09 -3.33
C GLU A 148 -7.28 0.82 -2.51
N CYS A 149 -8.03 -0.26 -2.74
CA CYS A 149 -7.83 -1.51 -2.02
C CYS A 149 -8.30 -2.72 -2.84
N PHE A 150 -7.47 -3.75 -2.89
CA PHE A 150 -7.77 -4.98 -3.62
C PHE A 150 -7.44 -6.23 -2.81
N ILE A 151 -8.16 -7.30 -3.10
CA ILE A 151 -7.80 -8.67 -2.77
C ILE A 151 -7.83 -9.53 -4.03
N ASN A 152 -6.93 -10.48 -4.20
CA ASN A 152 -7.02 -11.40 -5.34
C ASN A 152 -7.98 -12.56 -5.07
N GLU A 153 -8.48 -13.19 -6.14
CA GLU A 153 -9.41 -14.32 -6.07
C GLU A 153 -8.86 -15.52 -5.28
N ALA A 154 -7.54 -15.71 -5.26
CA ALA A 154 -6.87 -16.76 -4.50
C ALA A 154 -6.72 -16.46 -2.99
N ASN A 155 -7.17 -15.27 -2.53
CA ASN A 155 -7.11 -14.83 -1.14
C ASN A 155 -5.69 -14.84 -0.51
N ASN A 156 -4.65 -14.63 -1.32
CA ASN A 156 -3.26 -14.60 -0.87
C ASN A 156 -2.54 -13.28 -1.20
N ILE A 157 -3.20 -12.32 -1.85
CA ILE A 157 -2.66 -10.98 -2.05
C ILE A 157 -3.71 -9.96 -1.61
N LEU A 158 -3.34 -9.10 -0.67
CA LEU A 158 -4.13 -7.96 -0.20
C LEU A 158 -3.32 -6.68 -0.42
N THR A 159 -3.95 -5.61 -0.86
CA THR A 159 -3.23 -4.35 -1.11
C THR A 159 -4.05 -3.13 -0.67
N PHE A 160 -3.35 -2.07 -0.26
CA PHE A 160 -3.89 -0.78 0.16
C PHE A 160 -3.07 0.33 -0.49
N GLN A 161 -3.72 1.34 -1.08
CA GLN A 161 -3.08 2.59 -1.48
C GLN A 161 -2.78 3.46 -0.24
N ALA A 162 -3.71 3.47 0.72
CA ALA A 162 -3.54 4.09 2.03
C ALA A 162 -2.50 3.38 2.91
N HIS A 163 -2.18 4.01 4.05
CA HIS A 163 -1.23 3.54 5.07
C HIS A 163 -1.91 3.21 6.40
N PRO A 164 -2.46 1.99 6.57
CA PRO A 164 -3.10 1.55 7.82
C PRO A 164 -2.21 1.66 9.08
N GLY A 165 -0.88 1.57 8.91
CA GLY A 165 0.09 1.57 10.01
C GLY A 165 0.74 2.91 10.32
N ILE A 166 0.45 3.98 9.57
CA ILE A 166 0.99 5.31 9.86
C ILE A 166 0.07 6.00 10.87
N SER A 167 0.65 6.43 11.98
CA SER A 167 -0.05 7.28 12.96
C SER A 167 -0.21 8.69 12.41
N THR A 168 -1.21 9.42 12.90
CA THR A 168 -1.44 10.83 12.56
C THR A 168 -0.22 11.72 12.85
N THR A 169 0.52 11.41 13.92
CA THR A 169 1.78 12.10 14.25
C THR A 169 2.86 11.88 13.19
N LEU A 170 3.08 10.63 12.76
CA LEU A 170 4.07 10.33 11.74
C LEU A 170 3.67 10.92 10.37
N ALA A 171 2.37 10.88 10.05
CA ALA A 171 1.80 11.54 8.89
C ALA A 171 2.13 13.05 8.84
N LYS A 172 1.94 13.77 9.96
CA LYS A 172 2.29 15.20 10.08
C LYS A 172 3.78 15.44 9.86
N MET A 173 4.64 14.63 10.48
CA MET A 173 6.10 14.76 10.31
C MET A 173 6.56 14.53 8.85
N LEU A 174 5.98 13.54 8.17
CA LEU A 174 6.31 13.25 6.76
C LEU A 174 5.91 14.41 5.84
N LEU A 175 4.79 15.05 6.13
CA LEU A 175 4.37 16.25 5.43
C LEU A 175 5.32 17.42 5.66
N GLU A 176 5.66 17.70 6.92
CA GLU A 176 6.59 18.78 7.31
C GLU A 176 7.97 18.62 6.64
N GLU A 177 8.49 17.40 6.52
CA GLU A 177 9.76 17.12 5.84
C GLU A 177 9.70 17.42 4.33
N ASP A 178 8.58 17.11 3.67
CA ASP A 178 8.36 17.47 2.27
C ASP A 178 8.18 19.00 2.08
N GLN A 179 7.89 19.77 3.15
CA GLN A 179 7.74 21.24 3.09
C GLN A 179 9.06 22.00 2.94
N GLU A 180 10.17 21.52 3.50
CA GLU A 180 11.47 22.23 3.43
C GLU A 180 12.01 22.38 2.00
N HIS A 181 11.40 21.69 1.02
CA HIS A 181 11.86 21.64 -0.37
C HIS A 181 10.92 22.33 -1.39
N SER A 182 9.76 22.86 -0.99
CA SER A 182 8.79 23.46 -1.93
C SER A 182 8.34 24.86 -1.50
N GLY A 183 8.90 25.90 -2.13
CA GLY A 183 8.49 27.28 -1.94
C GLY A 183 7.18 27.58 -2.66
N ASN A 184 6.12 27.92 -1.91
CA ASN A 184 4.76 27.94 -2.47
C ASN A 184 3.96 29.22 -2.15
N SER A 185 2.94 29.43 -2.98
CA SER A 185 2.04 30.58 -3.06
C SER A 185 0.82 30.48 -2.11
N SER A 186 0.06 31.57 -1.95
CA SER A 186 -1.03 31.68 -0.96
C SER A 186 -2.23 30.72 -1.14
N THR A 187 -2.44 30.15 -2.32
CA THR A 187 -3.54 29.18 -2.56
C THR A 187 -3.12 27.77 -2.16
N GLU A 188 -1.89 27.39 -2.45
CA GLU A 188 -1.31 26.11 -2.03
C GLU A 188 -1.16 26.04 -0.52
N GLU A 189 -0.95 27.18 0.14
CA GLU A 189 -0.91 27.29 1.60
C GLU A 189 -2.28 27.01 2.25
N LEU A 190 -3.37 27.51 1.67
CA LEU A 190 -4.74 27.25 2.15
C LEU A 190 -5.20 25.79 1.93
N GLU A 191 -4.82 25.17 0.81
CA GLU A 191 -5.08 23.76 0.56
C GLU A 191 -4.29 22.87 1.54
N ARG A 192 -3.02 23.23 1.81
CA ARG A 192 -2.20 22.56 2.82
C ARG A 192 -2.76 22.68 4.24
N GLU A 193 -3.22 23.86 4.65
CA GLU A 193 -3.83 24.04 5.97
C GLU A 193 -5.03 23.10 6.17
N ARG A 194 -5.83 22.88 5.11
CA ARG A 194 -6.94 21.91 5.13
C ARG A 194 -6.46 20.47 5.25
N GLU A 195 -5.40 20.10 4.53
CA GLU A 195 -4.80 18.76 4.64
C GLU A 195 -4.25 18.49 6.05
N ILE A 196 -3.52 19.46 6.62
CA ILE A 196 -3.01 19.38 8.00
C ILE A 196 -4.16 19.24 9.00
N GLN A 197 -5.25 19.97 8.82
CA GLN A 197 -6.44 19.86 9.67
C GLN A 197 -7.10 18.48 9.54
N LYS A 198 -7.13 17.88 8.34
CA LYS A 198 -7.64 16.51 8.15
C LYS A 198 -6.83 15.48 8.94
N LEU A 199 -5.52 15.67 9.14
CA LEU A 199 -4.66 14.75 9.90
C LEU A 199 -4.94 14.71 11.41
N GLU A 200 -5.77 15.62 11.92
CA GLU A 200 -6.18 15.62 13.32
C GLU A 200 -7.32 14.64 13.60
N GLN A 201 -7.90 14.08 12.54
CA GLN A 201 -9.00 13.12 12.66
C GLN A 201 -8.50 11.73 13.10
N PRO A 202 -9.28 11.01 13.91
CA PRO A 202 -9.01 9.61 14.21
C PRO A 202 -8.99 8.76 12.92
N THR A 203 -8.03 7.84 12.82
CA THR A 203 -8.00 6.87 11.71
C THR A 203 -8.56 5.51 12.15
N ASP A 204 -8.99 4.70 11.18
CA ASP A 204 -9.35 3.29 11.38
C ASP A 204 -8.14 2.35 11.26
N GLY A 205 -6.91 2.88 11.25
CA GLY A 205 -5.67 2.13 11.03
C GLY A 205 -5.53 0.89 11.92
N GLY A 206 -5.84 1.00 13.21
CA GLY A 206 -5.81 -0.15 14.13
C GLY A 206 -6.82 -1.26 13.77
N LYS A 207 -8.01 -0.90 13.28
CA LYS A 207 -9.03 -1.86 12.84
C LYS A 207 -8.64 -2.51 11.52
N LEU A 208 -8.06 -1.75 10.60
CA LEU A 208 -7.51 -2.25 9.34
C LEU A 208 -6.39 -3.28 9.60
N LEU A 209 -5.43 -2.95 10.48
CA LEU A 209 -4.37 -3.88 10.86
C LEU A 209 -4.91 -5.15 11.53
N THR A 210 -5.92 -5.01 12.40
CA THR A 210 -6.61 -6.16 13.01
C THR A 210 -7.20 -7.06 11.93
N ARG A 211 -7.88 -6.48 10.94
CA ARG A 211 -8.45 -7.24 9.82
C ARG A 211 -7.38 -7.93 8.96
N VAL A 212 -6.24 -7.28 8.73
CA VAL A 212 -5.08 -7.89 8.04
C VAL A 212 -4.57 -9.13 8.78
N ILE A 213 -4.49 -9.07 10.11
CA ILE A 213 -4.07 -10.20 10.95
C ILE A 213 -5.08 -11.35 10.89
N GLU A 214 -6.39 -11.04 10.87
CA GLU A 214 -7.43 -12.05 10.69
C GLU A 214 -7.33 -12.70 9.30
N TRP A 215 -7.15 -11.89 8.26
CA TRP A 215 -6.99 -12.36 6.89
C TRP A 215 -5.78 -13.28 6.74
N LEU A 216 -4.66 -12.99 7.43
CA LEU A 216 -3.47 -13.85 7.39
C LEU A 216 -3.75 -15.27 7.91
N LYS A 217 -4.77 -15.45 8.76
CA LYS A 217 -5.14 -16.75 9.35
C LYS A 217 -6.14 -17.55 8.52
N GLU A 218 -6.75 -16.94 7.50
CA GLU A 218 -7.68 -17.57 6.55
C GLU A 218 -6.93 -18.43 5.51
#